data_AF-A0A257LTK9-F1
#
_entry.id   AF-A0A257LTK9-F1
#
_cell.length_a   1.000
_cell.length_b   1.000
_cell.length_c   1.000
_cell.angle_alpha   90.00
_cell.angle_beta   90.00
_cell.angle_gamma   90.00
#
_symmetry.space_group_name_H-M   'P 1'
#
loop_
_entity.id
_entity.type
_entity.pdbx_description
1 polymer ?
#
loop_
_entity_poly.entity_id
_entity_poly.type
_entity_poly.pdbx_seq_one_letter_code
_entity_poly.pdbx_strand_id
1 'polypeptide(L)'
;MFVALIFIVNLLNSRVPQYQLRYTEGYKESQLTIAPYVDPYTYMLGPGDVLTLVLKGKVNYIRNLTVNPHGFCVIVLGNLRGELSGLFWVDTIYVKDRVLKAVEDEVRVRVNKIIPGVEVCLFVSTVRTILVHVVGEVYEPGEYKLTPFHRVLDAINIAYPKANASFTEVVIKRKGGDSLVVNLMDYERQGDITQNPFVRDEDIIVVQPCKRWVKVIGEMAASGEESKPLQRLYPEGMVVPIELPSKAEVTKAEATIVELDKRDRLKDVILRVESITPWADLKNVHIIRGEQVLSADVYRLLVYNDTSQNLPLEHGDVIVIPSLPHEVGVEGEVKAPGMFPYIAGATADYYIAAAGGLTERAHTKSIKVKRGTEFIPYNTDLRIEPGDIIYVPRVGFKWWEDYLEVGGTLLSAILSWWLLVQRR
;
A
#
# COMPACT_ATOMS: atom_id res chain seq x y z
N MET A 1 -22.16 -43.84 14.77
CA MET A 1 -22.13 -43.02 13.53
C MET A 1 -22.85 -41.68 13.71
N PHE A 2 -22.60 -40.96 14.82
CA PHE A 2 -23.17 -39.64 15.09
C PHE A 2 -22.21 -38.69 15.84
N VAL A 3 -21.02 -39.18 16.22
CA VAL A 3 -19.99 -38.39 16.92
C VAL A 3 -18.87 -37.92 15.95
N ALA A 4 -18.72 -38.56 14.79
CA ALA A 4 -17.75 -38.15 13.76
C ALA A 4 -18.25 -36.96 12.90
N LEU A 5 -19.55 -36.65 12.92
CA LEU A 5 -20.13 -35.57 12.10
C LEU A 5 -19.97 -34.18 12.77
N ILE A 6 -19.74 -34.12 14.08
CA ILE A 6 -19.64 -32.85 14.84
C ILE A 6 -18.22 -32.25 14.75
N PHE A 7 -17.20 -33.07 14.43
CA PHE A 7 -15.82 -32.58 14.28
C PHE A 7 -15.51 -31.99 12.89
N ILE A 8 -16.27 -32.35 11.85
CA ILE A 8 -16.08 -31.83 10.48
C ILE A 8 -16.73 -30.45 10.29
N VAL A 9 -17.76 -30.12 11.06
CA VAL A 9 -18.45 -28.82 10.97
C VAL A 9 -17.67 -27.69 11.70
N ASN A 10 -16.87 -28.01 12.72
CA ASN A 10 -16.12 -27.01 13.49
C ASN A 10 -14.73 -26.64 12.92
N LEU A 11 -14.22 -27.37 11.91
CA LEU A 11 -12.98 -27.01 11.21
C LEU A 11 -13.21 -26.09 10.00
N LEU A 12 -14.46 -25.86 9.60
CA LEU A 12 -14.84 -24.95 8.51
C LEU A 12 -15.09 -23.50 8.97
N ASN A 13 -15.01 -23.21 10.28
CA ASN A 13 -15.37 -21.91 10.83
C ASN A 13 -14.30 -21.22 11.69
N SER A 14 -13.08 -21.76 11.75
CA SER A 14 -11.94 -21.03 12.33
C SER A 14 -11.35 -20.07 11.30
N ARG A 15 -12.01 -18.92 11.09
CA ARG A 15 -11.36 -17.74 10.53
C ARG A 15 -10.26 -17.33 11.50
N VAL A 16 -9.03 -17.78 11.25
CA VAL A 16 -7.85 -17.12 11.78
C VAL A 16 -7.91 -15.69 11.26
N PRO A 17 -7.97 -14.65 12.11
CA PRO A 17 -7.87 -13.29 11.62
C PRO A 17 -6.47 -13.17 11.00
N GLN A 18 -6.42 -13.11 9.67
CA GLN A 18 -5.23 -12.63 8.99
C GLN A 18 -5.05 -11.18 9.44
N TYR A 19 -4.07 -10.94 10.29
CA TYR A 19 -3.52 -9.60 10.49
C TYR A 19 -2.86 -9.19 9.17
N GLN A 20 -3.68 -8.76 8.20
CA GLN A 20 -3.21 -7.90 7.14
C GLN A 20 -2.98 -6.55 7.80
N LEU A 21 -1.71 -6.15 7.93
CA LEU A 21 -1.36 -4.76 8.15
C LEU A 21 -1.83 -4.00 6.90
N ARG A 22 -3.10 -3.58 6.91
CA ARG A 22 -3.58 -2.55 6.00
C ARG A 22 -2.88 -1.27 6.44
N TYR A 23 -1.88 -0.85 5.68
CA TYR A 23 -1.52 0.56 5.64
C TYR A 23 -2.81 1.29 5.27
N THR A 24 -3.30 2.08 6.22
CA THR A 24 -4.53 2.82 6.07
C THR A 24 -4.38 3.76 4.89
N GLU A 25 -5.19 3.50 3.85
CA GLU A 25 -5.67 4.55 2.94
C GLU A 25 -5.94 5.81 3.76
N GLY A 26 -5.46 6.95 3.27
CA GLY A 26 -5.57 8.25 3.93
C GLY A 26 -6.90 8.39 4.64
N TYR A 27 -6.82 8.54 5.96
CA TYR A 27 -7.95 8.64 6.88
C TYR A 27 -8.87 9.78 6.42
N LYS A 28 -9.87 9.49 5.58
CA LYS A 28 -11.05 10.35 5.45
C LYS A 28 -11.90 10.07 6.68
N GLU A 29 -11.65 10.83 7.74
CA GLU A 29 -12.50 10.84 8.93
C GLU A 29 -13.96 10.98 8.49
N SER A 30 -14.73 9.91 8.67
CA SER A 30 -16.14 10.06 8.97
C SER A 30 -16.22 10.90 10.24
N GLN A 31 -16.95 12.02 10.18
CA GLN A 31 -17.07 13.01 11.25
C GLN A 31 -17.77 12.46 12.51
N LEU A 32 -17.12 11.53 13.21
CA LEU A 32 -17.29 11.32 14.62
C LEU A 32 -16.05 11.93 15.26
N THR A 33 -16.12 13.23 15.53
CA THR A 33 -15.07 14.00 16.22
C THR A 33 -14.98 13.52 17.66
N ILE A 34 -14.42 12.33 17.87
CA ILE A 34 -13.97 11.92 19.18
C ILE A 34 -12.80 12.85 19.50
N ALA A 35 -13.04 13.82 20.39
CA ALA A 35 -11.96 14.68 20.86
C ALA A 35 -10.83 13.77 21.37
N PRO A 36 -9.60 13.89 20.84
CA PRO A 36 -8.50 13.03 21.25
C PRO A 36 -8.30 13.16 22.76
N TYR A 37 -7.94 12.05 23.41
CA TYR A 37 -7.62 12.07 24.83
C TYR A 37 -6.45 13.03 25.07
N VAL A 38 -6.69 14.04 25.91
CA VAL A 38 -5.67 15.03 26.30
C VAL A 38 -5.17 14.65 27.68
N ASP A 39 -3.90 14.22 27.76
CA ASP A 39 -3.24 14.00 29.05
C ASP A 39 -2.96 15.35 29.73
N PRO A 40 -3.56 15.63 30.90
CA PRO A 40 -3.40 16.90 31.59
C PRO A 40 -1.98 17.18 32.06
N TYR A 41 -1.14 16.15 32.23
CA TYR A 41 0.22 16.30 32.74
C TYR A 41 1.26 16.60 31.67
N THR A 42 0.91 16.41 30.39
CA THR A 42 1.84 16.57 29.27
C THR A 42 1.36 17.60 28.26
N TYR A 43 0.06 17.85 28.15
CA TYR A 43 -0.47 18.84 27.20
C TYR A 43 -0.10 20.28 27.59
N MET A 44 0.59 20.96 26.68
CA MET A 44 0.93 22.37 26.82
C MET A 44 -0.14 23.25 26.17
N LEU A 45 -0.77 24.10 26.97
CA LEU A 45 -1.79 25.04 26.53
C LEU A 45 -1.20 26.15 25.65
N GLY A 46 -2.01 26.65 24.73
CA GLY A 46 -1.60 27.70 23.80
C GLY A 46 -2.80 28.41 23.15
N PRO A 47 -2.54 29.52 22.44
CA PRO A 47 -3.58 30.29 21.77
C PRO A 47 -4.47 29.43 20.86
N GLY A 48 -5.78 29.66 20.90
CA GLY A 48 -6.75 28.91 20.11
C GLY A 48 -7.30 27.65 20.79
N ASP A 49 -6.71 27.19 21.89
CA ASP A 49 -7.32 26.11 22.68
C ASP A 49 -8.65 26.58 23.28
N VAL A 50 -9.60 25.64 23.38
CA VAL A 50 -10.85 25.84 24.10
C VAL A 50 -10.86 24.92 25.31
N LEU A 51 -10.97 25.52 26.48
CA LEU A 51 -11.03 24.83 27.75
C LEU A 51 -12.46 24.83 28.28
N THR A 52 -12.91 23.72 28.82
CA THR A 52 -14.18 23.64 29.54
C THR A 52 -13.90 23.64 31.04
N LEU A 53 -14.29 24.73 31.70
CA LEU A 53 -14.28 24.85 33.15
C LEU A 53 -15.57 24.28 33.71
N VAL A 54 -15.45 23.31 34.60
CA VAL A 54 -16.57 22.71 35.33
C VAL A 54 -16.37 22.96 36.82
N LEU A 55 -17.35 23.61 37.43
CA LEU A 55 -17.49 23.77 38.87
C LEU A 55 -18.61 22.86 39.36
N LYS A 56 -18.33 22.03 40.36
CA LYS A 56 -19.32 21.12 40.98
C LYS A 56 -19.43 21.37 42.48
N GLY A 57 -20.61 21.11 43.04
CA GLY A 57 -20.87 21.15 44.48
C GLY A 57 -21.87 22.24 44.83
N LYS A 58 -21.45 23.24 45.61
CA LYS A 58 -22.34 24.34 46.05
C LYS A 58 -22.89 25.18 44.89
N VAL A 59 -22.12 25.27 43.82
CA VAL A 59 -22.52 25.93 42.57
C VAL A 59 -22.17 24.98 41.44
N ASN A 60 -23.13 24.77 40.54
CA ASN A 60 -22.90 24.02 39.31
C ASN A 60 -22.72 25.03 38.17
N TYR A 61 -21.54 25.01 37.55
CA TYR A 61 -21.20 25.95 36.51
C TYR A 61 -20.37 25.25 35.43
N ILE A 62 -20.74 25.44 34.18
CA ILE A 62 -20.00 24.92 33.03
C ILE A 62 -19.79 26.07 32.07
N ARG A 63 -18.55 26.34 31.69
CA ARG A 63 -18.24 27.39 30.72
C ARG A 63 -17.01 27.06 29.89
N ASN A 64 -17.11 27.39 28.60
CA ASN A 64 -15.97 27.33 27.70
C ASN A 64 -15.14 28.62 27.81
N LEU A 65 -13.84 28.46 27.94
CA LEU A 65 -12.82 29.49 28.03
C LEU A 65 -11.94 29.36 26.79
N THR A 66 -11.84 30.42 26.00
CA THR A 66 -10.99 30.43 24.80
C THR A 66 -9.66 31.09 25.14
N VAL A 67 -8.56 30.44 24.80
CA VAL A 67 -7.22 31.03 24.95
C VAL A 67 -7.01 32.07 23.84
N ASN A 68 -6.82 33.33 24.22
CA ASN A 68 -6.62 34.40 23.27
C ASN A 68 -5.20 34.39 22.66
N PRO A 69 -4.92 35.16 21.59
CA PRO A 69 -3.58 35.26 20.97
C PRO A 69 -2.46 35.70 21.92
N HIS A 70 -2.80 36.45 22.97
CA HIS A 70 -1.85 36.88 24.00
C HIS A 70 -1.57 35.78 25.05
N GLY A 71 -2.22 34.61 24.96
CA GLY A 71 -2.02 33.48 25.85
C GLY A 71 -2.84 33.52 27.15
N PHE A 72 -3.86 34.36 27.20
CA PHE A 72 -4.73 34.51 28.37
C PHE A 72 -6.10 33.87 28.15
N CYS A 73 -6.66 33.36 29.24
CA CYS A 73 -8.07 33.00 29.37
C CYS A 73 -8.76 33.97 30.32
N VAL A 74 -9.99 34.36 29.99
CA VAL A 74 -10.84 35.15 30.88
C VAL A 74 -11.88 34.25 31.52
N ILE A 75 -11.84 34.13 32.84
CA ILE A 75 -12.86 33.44 33.62
C ILE A 75 -13.88 34.46 34.06
N VAL A 76 -15.12 34.28 33.61
CA VAL A 76 -16.25 35.10 34.03
C VAL A 76 -17.22 34.19 34.78
N LEU A 77 -17.34 34.37 36.09
CA LEU A 77 -18.35 33.71 36.90
C LEU A 77 -19.49 34.71 37.18
N GLY A 78 -20.70 34.35 36.74
CA GLY A 78 -21.90 35.15 36.94
C GLY A 78 -22.57 34.85 38.28
N ASN A 79 -23.19 35.87 38.88
CA ASN A 79 -24.12 35.81 40.02
C ASN A 79 -23.76 34.79 41.12
N LEU A 80 -22.58 35.00 41.73
CA LEU A 80 -22.13 34.21 42.89
C LEU A 80 -23.00 34.42 44.16
N ARG A 81 -23.91 35.41 44.15
CA ARG A 81 -24.81 35.77 45.27
C ARG A 81 -26.29 35.94 44.87
N GLY A 82 -26.73 35.33 43.76
CA GLY A 82 -28.13 35.38 43.30
C GLY A 82 -28.41 36.44 42.22
N GLU A 83 -29.58 36.34 41.58
CA GLU A 83 -29.94 37.01 40.31
C GLU A 83 -29.84 38.55 40.33
N LEU A 84 -29.86 39.18 41.50
CA LEU A 84 -29.97 40.63 41.69
C LEU A 84 -28.66 41.35 42.04
N SER A 85 -27.52 40.64 42.18
CA SER A 85 -26.30 41.28 42.72
C SER A 85 -25.53 42.15 41.72
N GLY A 86 -25.69 41.89 40.41
CA GLY A 86 -24.98 42.61 39.33
C GLY A 86 -23.45 42.47 39.34
N LEU A 87 -22.85 41.82 40.34
CA LEU A 87 -21.40 41.63 40.45
C LEU A 87 -20.98 40.35 39.72
N PHE A 88 -20.32 40.55 38.59
CA PHE A 88 -19.56 39.52 37.91
C PHE A 88 -18.17 39.43 38.53
N TRP A 89 -17.75 38.22 38.87
CA TRP A 89 -16.33 38.00 39.11
C TRP A 89 -15.66 37.71 37.76
N VAL A 90 -14.68 38.53 37.42
CA VAL A 90 -13.87 38.39 36.20
C VAL A 90 -12.42 38.29 36.63
N ASP A 91 -11.75 37.25 36.16
CA ASP A 91 -10.31 37.07 36.36
C ASP A 91 -9.66 36.64 35.05
N THR A 92 -8.38 36.95 34.93
CA THR A 92 -7.57 36.62 33.76
C THR A 92 -6.42 35.72 34.18
N ILE A 93 -6.23 34.62 33.47
CA ILE A 93 -5.17 33.64 33.76
C ILE A 93 -4.31 33.48 32.52
N TYR A 94 -2.99 33.63 32.69
CA TYR A 94 -2.02 33.34 31.65
C TYR A 94 -1.78 31.82 31.58
N VAL A 95 -2.04 31.22 30.42
CA VAL A 95 -2.02 29.77 30.23
C VAL A 95 -1.03 29.31 29.17
N LYS A 96 -0.57 30.20 28.28
CA LYS A 96 0.33 29.83 27.18
C LYS A 96 1.62 29.16 27.70
N ASP A 97 2.00 28.08 27.03
CA ASP A 97 3.18 27.25 27.29
C ASP A 97 3.19 26.61 28.68
N ARG A 98 2.02 26.52 29.34
CA ARG A 98 1.85 25.85 30.64
C ARG A 98 1.12 24.52 30.48
N VAL A 99 1.49 23.57 31.32
CA VAL A 99 0.83 22.26 31.42
C VAL A 99 -0.60 22.45 31.92
N LEU A 100 -1.56 21.76 31.29
CA LEU A 100 -2.99 21.84 31.63
C LEU A 100 -3.24 21.64 33.13
N LYS A 101 -2.59 20.66 33.75
CA LYS A 101 -2.73 20.38 35.18
C LYS A 101 -2.30 21.55 36.07
N ALA A 102 -1.19 22.20 35.73
CA ALA A 102 -0.70 23.35 36.50
C ALA A 102 -1.67 24.54 36.43
N VAL A 103 -2.36 24.71 35.30
CA VAL A 103 -3.40 25.73 35.15
C VAL A 103 -4.67 25.35 35.92
N GLU A 104 -5.08 24.08 35.86
CA GLU A 104 -6.21 23.55 36.65
C GLU A 104 -6.01 23.79 38.16
N ASP A 105 -4.81 23.51 38.67
CA ASP A 105 -4.47 23.69 40.08
C ASP A 105 -4.50 25.17 40.49
N GLU A 106 -4.01 26.07 39.63
CA GLU A 106 -4.10 27.51 39.88
C GLU A 106 -5.55 28.03 39.88
N VAL A 107 -6.35 27.61 38.89
CA VAL A 107 -7.77 27.95 38.82
C VAL A 107 -8.49 27.45 40.07
N ARG A 108 -8.18 26.23 40.53
CA ARG A 108 -8.72 25.65 41.76
C ARG A 108 -8.43 26.54 42.97
N VAL A 109 -7.20 27.02 43.14
CA VAL A 109 -6.82 27.90 44.25
C VAL A 109 -7.55 29.24 44.16
N ARG A 110 -7.63 29.85 42.96
CA ARG A 110 -8.30 31.14 42.76
C ARG A 110 -9.82 31.06 43.00
N VAL A 111 -10.48 30.04 42.47
CA VAL A 111 -11.93 29.84 42.62
C VAL A 111 -12.32 29.48 44.06
N ASN A 112 -11.58 28.61 44.73
CA ASN A 112 -11.89 28.23 46.12
C ASN A 112 -11.77 29.38 47.12
N LYS A 113 -10.96 30.41 46.84
CA LYS A 113 -10.91 31.64 47.66
C LYS A 113 -12.23 32.40 47.65
N ILE A 114 -13.01 32.26 46.58
CA ILE A 114 -14.25 33.02 46.35
C ILE A 114 -15.47 32.17 46.66
N ILE A 115 -15.45 30.90 46.26
CA ILE A 115 -16.53 29.93 46.50
C ILE A 115 -15.95 28.70 47.21
N PRO A 116 -15.85 28.72 48.56
CA PRO A 116 -15.28 27.61 49.31
C PRO A 116 -16.13 26.33 49.20
N GLY A 117 -15.47 25.21 48.93
CA GLY A 117 -16.11 23.88 48.84
C GLY A 117 -16.68 23.56 47.46
N VAL A 118 -16.09 24.13 46.41
CA VAL A 118 -16.38 23.81 45.01
C VAL A 118 -15.25 22.96 44.44
N GLU A 119 -15.62 21.88 43.77
CA GLU A 119 -14.68 21.07 43.00
C GLU A 119 -14.48 21.70 41.62
N VAL A 120 -13.21 21.91 41.26
CA VAL A 120 -12.82 22.53 39.98
C VAL A 120 -12.20 21.46 39.10
N CYS A 121 -12.78 21.29 37.91
CA CYS A 121 -12.22 20.48 36.83
C CYS A 121 -12.04 21.36 35.59
N LEU A 122 -10.93 21.17 34.89
CA LEU A 122 -10.60 21.86 33.66
C LEU A 122 -10.23 20.83 32.60
N PHE A 123 -10.88 20.89 31.45
CA PHE A 123 -10.65 19.97 30.33
C PHE A 123 -10.36 20.76 29.06
N VAL A 124 -9.60 20.20 28.13
CA VAL A 124 -9.50 20.75 26.77
C VAL A 124 -10.63 20.13 25.95
N SER A 125 -11.56 20.96 25.49
CA SER A 125 -12.68 20.52 24.64
C SER A 125 -12.37 20.66 23.16
N THR A 126 -11.50 21.59 22.78
CA THR A 126 -11.00 21.72 21.41
C THR A 126 -9.52 22.08 21.46
N VAL A 127 -8.72 21.31 20.73
CA VAL A 127 -7.28 21.56 20.59
C VAL A 127 -7.04 22.58 19.48
N ARG A 128 -6.07 23.46 19.70
CA ARG A 128 -5.67 24.45 18.70
C ARG A 128 -5.12 23.77 17.44
N THR A 129 -5.30 24.45 16.33
CA THR A 129 -4.56 24.19 15.10
C THR A 129 -3.23 24.94 15.15
N ILE A 130 -2.17 24.27 14.75
CA ILE A 130 -0.83 24.82 14.58
C ILE A 130 -0.43 24.80 13.11
N LEU A 131 0.47 25.70 12.73
CA LEU A 131 1.01 25.77 11.37
C LEU A 131 2.39 25.12 11.33
N VAL A 132 2.61 24.21 10.40
CA VAL A 132 3.89 23.52 10.19
C VAL A 132 4.25 23.60 8.72
N HIS A 133 5.51 23.88 8.41
CA HIS A 133 6.01 23.92 7.04
C HIS A 133 6.72 22.61 6.71
N VAL A 134 6.33 21.96 5.62
CA VAL A 134 7.03 20.77 5.11
C VAL A 134 7.63 21.13 3.76
N VAL A 135 8.95 20.94 3.63
CA VAL A 135 9.72 21.31 2.44
C VAL A 135 10.75 20.23 2.07
N GLY A 136 11.17 20.20 0.81
CA GLY A 136 12.21 19.31 0.31
C GLY A 136 11.66 18.19 -0.59
N GLU A 137 12.06 16.94 -0.36
CA GLU A 137 11.69 15.77 -1.17
C GLU A 137 10.28 15.24 -0.86
N VAL A 138 9.29 16.09 -1.05
CA VAL A 138 7.86 15.79 -0.95
C VAL A 138 7.17 16.24 -2.24
N TYR A 139 6.07 15.59 -2.62
CA TYR A 139 5.30 15.97 -3.81
C TYR A 139 4.57 17.29 -3.61
N GLU A 140 4.06 17.52 -2.40
CA GLU A 140 3.34 18.75 -2.04
C GLU A 140 4.12 19.49 -0.95
N PRO A 141 5.10 20.34 -1.30
CA PRO A 141 5.73 21.21 -0.31
C PRO A 141 4.81 22.38 0.05
N GLY A 142 4.74 22.75 1.33
CA GLY A 142 3.87 23.85 1.75
C GLY A 142 3.61 23.95 3.25
N GLU A 143 2.60 24.74 3.58
CA GLU A 143 2.12 24.93 4.95
C GLU A 143 0.95 23.99 5.25
N TYR A 144 1.03 23.32 6.39
CA TYR A 144 0.06 22.33 6.85
C TYR A 144 -0.57 22.75 8.17
N LYS A 145 -1.90 22.63 8.24
CA LYS A 145 -2.70 22.86 9.44
C LYS A 145 -2.81 21.57 10.22
N LEU A 146 -2.04 21.46 11.30
CA LEU A 146 -1.97 20.27 12.16
C LEU A 146 -2.43 20.60 13.57
N THR A 147 -2.40 19.61 14.45
CA THR A 147 -2.62 19.81 15.90
C THR A 147 -1.35 19.42 16.67
N PRO A 148 -1.18 19.88 17.92
CA PRO A 148 -0.05 19.49 18.76
C PRO A 148 0.09 17.97 19.04
N PHE A 149 -0.91 17.16 18.66
CA PHE A 149 -0.86 15.70 18.77
C PHE A 149 -0.24 15.01 17.55
N HIS A 150 -0.11 15.72 16.44
CA HIS A 150 0.56 15.17 15.27
C HIS A 150 2.07 15.08 15.52
N ARG A 151 2.68 14.07 14.93
CA ARG A 151 4.13 13.88 14.91
C ARG A 151 4.70 14.26 13.54
N VAL A 152 6.03 14.29 13.48
CA VAL A 152 6.77 14.66 12.26
C VAL A 152 6.42 13.74 11.10
N LEU A 153 6.31 12.43 11.36
CA LEU A 153 5.94 11.46 10.32
C LEU A 153 4.54 11.76 9.74
N ASP A 154 3.57 12.17 10.56
CA ASP A 154 2.23 12.51 10.08
C ASP A 154 2.27 13.69 9.11
N ALA A 155 3.06 14.72 9.43
CA ALA A 155 3.23 15.89 8.57
C ALA A 155 3.87 15.52 7.23
N ILE A 156 4.87 14.64 7.23
CA ILE A 156 5.54 14.18 6.00
C ILE A 156 4.59 13.34 5.16
N ASN A 157 3.82 12.44 5.77
CA ASN A 157 2.85 11.60 5.06
C ASN A 157 1.74 12.43 4.40
N ILE A 158 1.25 13.49 5.08
CA ILE A 158 0.28 14.42 4.50
C ILE A 158 0.88 15.20 3.31
N ALA A 159 2.19 15.47 3.34
CA ALA A 159 2.91 16.14 2.24
C ALA A 159 3.26 15.20 1.06
N TYR A 160 2.95 13.90 1.18
CA TYR A 160 3.29 12.84 0.23
C TYR A 160 4.80 12.77 -0.05
N PRO A 161 5.57 11.95 0.69
CA PRO A 161 7.00 11.80 0.47
C PRO A 161 7.28 11.21 -0.91
N LYS A 162 8.33 11.70 -1.58
CA LYS A 162 8.81 11.10 -2.83
C LYS A 162 9.57 9.80 -2.55
N ALA A 163 9.70 8.93 -3.55
CA ALA A 163 10.47 7.69 -3.42
C ALA A 163 11.95 7.90 -3.03
N ASN A 164 12.53 9.06 -3.34
CA ASN A 164 13.90 9.43 -2.97
C ASN A 164 13.98 10.23 -1.65
N ALA A 165 12.88 10.41 -0.92
CA ALA A 165 12.86 11.10 0.37
C ALA A 165 13.66 10.34 1.43
N SER A 166 14.41 11.06 2.25
CA SER A 166 15.11 10.49 3.39
C SER A 166 14.22 10.48 4.63
N PHE A 167 14.08 9.31 5.23
CA PHE A 167 13.50 9.10 6.55
C PHE A 167 14.57 8.94 7.63
N THR A 168 15.84 8.76 7.25
CA THR A 168 16.94 8.62 8.21
C THR A 168 17.54 9.96 8.68
N GLU A 169 17.41 11.01 7.87
CA GLU A 169 18.00 12.33 8.14
C GLU A 169 16.97 13.46 7.94
N VAL A 170 15.83 13.36 8.63
CA VAL A 170 14.83 14.43 8.61
C VAL A 170 15.26 15.55 9.56
N VAL A 171 15.27 16.79 9.07
CA VAL A 171 15.68 17.96 9.87
C VAL A 171 14.45 18.77 10.27
N ILE A 172 14.30 18.99 11.57
CA ILE A 172 13.24 19.83 12.15
C ILE A 172 13.89 21.10 12.68
N LYS A 173 13.50 22.25 12.15
CA LYS A 173 13.91 23.56 12.67
C LYS A 173 12.78 24.13 13.52
N ARG A 174 13.05 24.34 14.80
CA ARG A 174 12.09 24.90 15.76
C ARG A 174 12.19 26.43 15.81
N LYS A 175 11.10 27.06 16.24
CA LYS A 175 11.08 28.47 16.67
C LYS A 175 12.06 28.67 17.84
N GLY A 176 13.12 29.45 17.61
CA GLY A 176 14.21 29.66 18.58
C GLY A 176 15.60 29.28 18.08
N GLY A 177 15.69 28.63 16.90
CA GLY A 177 16.97 28.28 16.25
C GLY A 177 17.43 26.86 16.50
N ASP A 178 16.77 26.11 17.39
CA ASP A 178 17.06 24.70 17.62
C ASP A 178 16.80 23.89 16.33
N SER A 179 17.77 23.05 15.97
CA SER A 179 17.65 22.12 14.86
C SER A 179 17.81 20.69 15.38
N LEU A 180 16.82 19.85 15.11
CA LEU A 180 16.84 18.44 15.47
C LEU A 180 16.98 17.62 14.19
N VAL A 181 17.86 16.64 14.19
CA VAL A 181 17.93 15.62 13.15
C VAL A 181 17.34 14.36 13.73
N VAL A 182 16.36 13.77 13.04
CA VAL A 182 15.65 12.59 13.50
C VAL A 182 15.69 11.49 12.45
N ASN A 183 15.76 10.25 12.92
CA ASN A 183 15.73 9.04 12.10
C ASN A 183 14.38 8.33 12.25
N LEU A 184 13.42 8.66 11.39
CA LEU A 184 12.08 8.08 11.41
C LEU A 184 12.08 6.56 11.15
N MET A 185 13.11 6.01 10.50
CA MET A 185 13.22 4.54 10.35
C MET A 185 13.46 3.84 11.68
N ASP A 186 14.18 4.46 12.62
CA ASP A 186 14.37 3.88 13.96
C ASP A 186 13.05 3.83 14.75
N TYR A 187 12.17 4.82 14.54
CA TYR A 187 10.81 4.79 15.07
C TYR A 187 10.01 3.62 14.48
N GLU A 188 10.02 3.42 13.16
CA GLU A 188 9.27 2.35 12.50
C GLU A 188 9.79 0.95 12.85
N ARG A 189 11.12 0.79 12.93
CA ARG A 189 11.78 -0.51 13.16
C ARG A 189 11.80 -0.91 14.63
N GLN A 190 12.08 0.05 15.52
CA GLN A 190 12.37 -0.22 16.93
C GLN A 190 11.26 0.28 17.85
N GLY A 191 10.32 1.07 17.35
CA GLY A 191 9.32 1.75 18.17
C GLY A 191 9.91 2.90 18.99
N ASP A 192 11.08 3.43 18.61
CA ASP A 192 11.72 4.53 19.34
C ASP A 192 10.93 5.84 19.12
N ILE A 193 10.04 6.14 20.06
CA ILE A 193 9.18 7.33 20.03
C ILE A 193 9.96 8.65 20.08
N THR A 194 11.24 8.63 20.46
CA THR A 194 12.09 9.84 20.51
C THR A 194 12.48 10.32 19.11
N GLN A 195 12.51 9.40 18.14
CA GLN A 195 12.85 9.69 16.75
C GLN A 195 11.67 10.23 15.94
N ASN A 196 10.45 10.17 16.46
CA ASN A 196 9.28 10.75 15.80
C ASN A 196 8.61 11.79 16.73
N PRO A 197 9.25 12.92 17.06
CA PRO A 197 8.73 13.86 18.04
C PRO A 197 7.42 14.53 17.58
N PHE A 198 6.66 15.06 18.53
CA PHE A 198 5.49 15.90 18.23
C PHE A 198 5.89 17.18 17.51
N VAL A 199 5.09 17.58 16.52
CA VAL A 199 5.24 18.87 15.85
C VAL A 199 4.82 20.02 16.77
N ARG A 200 5.47 21.17 16.62
CA ARG A 200 5.10 22.42 17.30
C ARG A 200 4.77 23.47 16.26
N ASP A 201 4.10 24.50 16.74
CA ASP A 201 3.76 25.66 15.93
C ASP A 201 5.02 26.31 15.32
N GLU A 202 4.92 26.62 14.03
CA GLU A 202 5.98 27.17 13.18
C GLU A 202 7.21 26.26 12.98
N ASP A 203 7.08 24.96 13.21
CA ASP A 203 8.12 24.00 12.82
C ASP A 203 8.35 24.04 11.31
N ILE A 204 9.62 23.97 10.89
CA ILE A 204 10.01 23.72 9.51
C ILE A 204 10.62 22.32 9.44
N ILE A 205 9.89 21.40 8.82
CA ILE A 205 10.32 20.03 8.55
C ILE A 205 10.95 20.01 7.16
N VAL A 206 12.24 19.72 7.11
CA VAL A 206 13.03 19.64 5.90
C VAL A 206 13.32 18.17 5.60
N VAL A 207 12.69 17.67 4.55
CA VAL A 207 12.89 16.30 4.03
C VAL A 207 13.98 16.34 2.98
N GLN A 208 15.12 15.72 3.26
CA GLN A 208 16.26 15.71 2.34
C GLN A 208 16.17 14.52 1.37
N PRO A 209 16.87 14.55 0.23
CA PRO A 209 17.06 13.35 -0.57
C PRO A 209 17.90 12.32 0.18
N CYS A 210 17.53 11.04 0.05
CA CYS A 210 18.29 9.94 0.64
C CYS A 210 19.73 9.90 0.09
N LYS A 211 20.72 9.89 1.01
CA LYS A 211 22.14 9.84 0.64
C LYS A 211 22.57 8.47 0.14
N ARG A 212 21.97 7.41 0.70
CA ARG A 212 22.24 6.02 0.32
C ARG A 212 20.92 5.38 -0.08
N TRP A 213 20.91 4.71 -1.21
CA TRP A 213 19.73 4.09 -1.77
C TRP A 213 20.12 2.95 -2.69
N VAL A 214 19.17 2.04 -2.93
CA VAL A 214 19.21 1.04 -3.99
C VAL A 214 17.99 1.18 -4.86
N LYS A 215 18.10 0.74 -6.11
CA LYS A 215 16.98 0.69 -7.04
C LYS A 215 16.55 -0.75 -7.19
N VAL A 216 15.30 -1.05 -6.85
CA VAL A 216 14.72 -2.38 -7.09
C VAL A 216 13.90 -2.30 -8.37
N ILE A 217 14.09 -3.25 -9.28
CA ILE A 217 13.36 -3.36 -10.53
C ILE A 217 12.89 -4.80 -10.78
N GLY A 218 11.81 -4.94 -11.54
CA GLY A 218 11.35 -6.22 -12.05
C GLY A 218 9.96 -6.62 -11.56
N GLU A 219 9.77 -7.89 -11.24
CA GLU A 219 8.48 -8.49 -10.89
C GLU A 219 8.06 -8.13 -9.47
N MET A 220 7.50 -6.94 -9.34
CA MET A 220 6.92 -6.37 -8.14
C MET A 220 5.49 -5.96 -8.46
N ALA A 221 4.61 -5.95 -7.45
CA ALA A 221 3.30 -5.35 -7.68
C ALA A 221 3.50 -3.84 -7.84
N ALA A 222 2.67 -3.23 -8.67
CA ALA A 222 2.53 -1.78 -8.75
C ALA A 222 2.44 -1.20 -7.35
N SER A 223 3.55 -0.61 -6.90
CA SER A 223 3.49 0.47 -5.94
C SER A 223 2.81 1.57 -6.70
N GLY A 224 1.49 1.67 -6.51
CA GLY A 224 0.70 2.69 -7.16
C GLY A 224 1.31 4.04 -6.86
N GLU A 225 1.97 4.65 -7.84
CA GLU A 225 1.58 6.01 -8.14
C GLU A 225 0.06 5.95 -8.30
N GLU A 226 -0.67 6.34 -7.24
CA GLU A 226 -2.11 6.46 -7.31
C GLU A 226 -2.42 7.41 -8.48
N SER A 227 -2.74 6.81 -9.64
CA SER A 227 -3.87 7.27 -10.42
C SER A 227 -5.01 7.42 -9.43
N LYS A 228 -5.26 8.67 -9.02
CA LYS A 228 -6.39 9.12 -8.19
C LYS A 228 -7.53 8.10 -8.25
N PRO A 229 -8.00 7.51 -7.15
CA PRO A 229 -9.23 6.74 -7.23
C PRO A 229 -10.33 7.73 -7.63
N LEU A 230 -10.78 7.62 -8.89
CA LEU A 230 -12.08 8.15 -9.29
C LEU A 230 -13.08 7.44 -8.38
N GLN A 231 -13.54 8.18 -7.37
CA GLN A 231 -14.58 7.77 -6.44
C GLN A 231 -15.81 7.36 -7.25
N ARG A 232 -16.00 6.05 -7.47
CA ARG A 232 -17.18 5.52 -8.16
C ARG A 232 -18.02 4.76 -7.14
N LEU A 233 -18.94 5.50 -6.53
CA LEU A 233 -20.03 4.96 -5.73
C LEU A 233 -20.89 4.07 -6.65
N TYR A 234 -20.93 2.76 -6.39
CA TYR A 234 -21.92 1.87 -6.99
C TYR A 234 -23.09 1.72 -6.00
N PRO A 235 -24.34 1.99 -6.39
CA PRO A 235 -25.51 1.66 -5.57
C PRO A 235 -25.72 0.14 -5.49
N GLU A 236 -26.34 -0.32 -4.39
CA GLU A 236 -26.69 -1.73 -4.21
C GLU A 236 -27.60 -2.25 -5.33
N GLY A 237 -27.24 -3.42 -5.89
CA GLY A 237 -28.06 -4.15 -6.88
C GLY A 237 -27.43 -4.33 -8.27
N MET A 238 -26.22 -3.85 -8.52
CA MET A 238 -25.53 -4.09 -9.80
C MET A 238 -24.85 -5.47 -9.80
N VAL A 239 -25.34 -6.40 -10.63
CA VAL A 239 -24.58 -7.62 -10.97
C VAL A 239 -23.56 -7.24 -12.02
N VAL A 240 -22.28 -7.25 -11.64
CA VAL A 240 -21.17 -7.01 -12.55
C VAL A 240 -20.85 -8.34 -13.27
N PRO A 241 -20.84 -8.40 -14.61
CA PRO A 241 -20.26 -9.55 -15.29
C PRO A 241 -18.78 -9.64 -14.91
N ILE A 242 -18.31 -10.83 -14.53
CA ILE A 242 -16.88 -11.07 -14.28
C ILE A 242 -16.17 -10.99 -15.64
N GLU A 243 -15.81 -9.78 -16.05
CA GLU A 243 -14.71 -9.60 -16.98
C GLU A 243 -13.44 -9.85 -16.18
N LEU A 244 -12.87 -11.05 -16.34
CA LEU A 244 -11.47 -11.31 -16.01
C LEU A 244 -10.64 -10.16 -16.62
N PRO A 245 -9.68 -9.58 -15.88
CA PRO A 245 -8.97 -8.40 -16.32
C PRO A 245 -8.40 -8.64 -17.72
N SER A 246 -9.02 -8.03 -18.73
CA SER A 246 -8.54 -8.07 -20.09
C SER A 246 -7.33 -7.17 -20.15
N LYS A 247 -6.16 -7.75 -20.46
CA LYS A 247 -4.89 -7.05 -20.60
C LYS A 247 -4.60 -6.12 -19.42
N ALA A 248 -3.96 -6.69 -18.39
CA ALA A 248 -3.01 -5.90 -17.64
C ALA A 248 -2.12 -5.19 -18.67
N GLU A 249 -2.24 -3.86 -18.72
CA GLU A 249 -1.19 -3.01 -19.24
C GLU A 249 0.10 -3.53 -18.62
N VAL A 250 0.94 -4.17 -19.43
CA VAL A 250 2.28 -4.58 -19.01
C VAL A 250 3.03 -3.27 -18.81
N THR A 251 2.88 -2.72 -17.61
CA THR A 251 3.50 -1.50 -17.14
C THR A 251 5.00 -1.78 -17.06
N LYS A 252 5.73 -1.13 -17.96
CA LYS A 252 7.10 -0.62 -17.81
C LYS A 252 7.73 -1.01 -16.47
N ALA A 253 8.60 -2.03 -16.46
CA ALA A 253 9.31 -2.57 -15.29
C ALA A 253 9.42 -1.54 -14.15
N GLU A 254 8.54 -1.68 -13.17
CA GLU A 254 8.36 -0.69 -12.13
C GLU A 254 9.63 -0.63 -11.30
N ALA A 255 10.13 0.58 -11.11
CA ALA A 255 11.39 0.81 -10.45
C ALA A 255 11.14 1.57 -9.16
N THR A 256 11.47 0.95 -8.04
CA THR A 256 11.30 1.54 -6.71
C THR A 256 12.66 1.88 -6.13
N ILE A 257 12.79 3.11 -5.63
CA ILE A 257 13.98 3.52 -4.88
C ILE A 257 13.73 3.18 -3.42
N VAL A 258 14.70 2.53 -2.78
CA VAL A 258 14.65 2.19 -1.37
C VAL A 258 15.86 2.81 -0.69
N GLU A 259 15.63 3.68 0.30
CA GLU A 259 16.69 4.26 1.12
C GLU A 259 17.40 3.17 1.92
N LEU A 260 18.74 3.24 1.99
CA LEU A 260 19.57 2.32 2.76
C LEU A 260 20.00 2.93 4.09
N ASP A 261 19.72 2.22 5.17
CA ASP A 261 20.36 2.41 6.46
C ASP A 261 21.74 1.70 6.51
N LYS A 262 22.60 2.10 7.46
CA LYS A 262 24.00 1.65 7.57
C LYS A 262 24.16 0.13 7.70
N ARG A 263 23.14 -0.56 8.23
CA ARG A 263 23.15 -2.00 8.50
C ARG A 263 22.38 -2.82 7.47
N ASP A 264 21.77 -2.18 6.49
CA ASP A 264 20.88 -2.86 5.56
C ASP A 264 21.63 -3.83 4.65
N ARG A 265 21.04 -5.01 4.49
CA ARG A 265 21.44 -6.04 3.52
C ARG A 265 20.28 -6.36 2.58
N LEU A 266 20.52 -7.27 1.64
CA LEU A 266 19.54 -7.72 0.66
C LEU A 266 18.20 -8.10 1.32
N LYS A 267 18.22 -8.88 2.41
CA LYS A 267 16.99 -9.26 3.14
C LYS A 267 16.19 -8.04 3.61
N ASP A 268 16.84 -7.04 4.18
CA ASP A 268 16.17 -5.88 4.79
C ASP A 268 15.54 -4.96 3.74
N VAL A 269 16.12 -4.90 2.53
CA VAL A 269 15.50 -4.20 1.40
C VAL A 269 14.32 -5.00 0.86
N ILE A 270 14.51 -6.30 0.61
CA ILE A 270 13.46 -7.18 0.06
C ILE A 270 12.21 -7.19 0.96
N LEU A 271 12.37 -7.18 2.28
CA LEU A 271 11.26 -7.13 3.23
C LEU A 271 10.55 -5.76 3.30
N ARG A 272 11.20 -4.68 2.86
CA ARG A 272 10.61 -3.33 2.82
C ARG A 272 9.92 -3.01 1.50
N VAL A 273 10.25 -3.74 0.42
CA VAL A 273 9.52 -3.61 -0.83
C VAL A 273 8.09 -4.09 -0.58
N GLU A 274 7.12 -3.19 -0.73
CA GLU A 274 5.74 -3.38 -0.29
C GLU A 274 5.04 -4.57 -0.97
N SER A 275 5.48 -5.01 -2.15
CA SER A 275 4.95 -6.22 -2.78
C SER A 275 5.87 -6.78 -3.87
N ILE A 276 6.46 -7.95 -3.58
CA ILE A 276 6.99 -8.84 -4.60
C ILE A 276 5.85 -9.77 -5.02
N THR A 277 5.56 -9.88 -6.32
CA THR A 277 4.43 -10.71 -6.77
C THR A 277 4.74 -12.20 -6.59
N PRO A 278 3.73 -13.09 -6.56
CA PRO A 278 3.95 -14.54 -6.56
C PRO A 278 4.69 -15.06 -7.80
N TRP A 279 4.76 -14.26 -8.86
CA TRP A 279 5.44 -14.59 -10.10
C TRP A 279 6.91 -14.18 -10.08
N ALA A 280 7.44 -13.60 -9.00
CA ALA A 280 8.85 -13.25 -8.92
C ALA A 280 9.76 -14.48 -8.86
N ASP A 281 10.80 -14.51 -9.70
CA ASP A 281 11.85 -15.51 -9.64
C ASP A 281 12.86 -15.17 -8.55
N LEU A 282 12.50 -15.51 -7.32
CA LEU A 282 13.34 -15.30 -6.14
C LEU A 282 14.64 -16.13 -6.13
N LYS A 283 14.80 -17.11 -7.03
CA LYS A 283 16.02 -17.93 -7.11
C LYS A 283 17.09 -17.27 -7.96
N ASN A 284 16.70 -16.45 -8.94
CA ASN A 284 17.58 -15.83 -9.92
C ASN A 284 17.69 -14.30 -9.76
N VAL A 285 17.55 -13.82 -8.51
CA VAL A 285 17.74 -12.40 -8.20
C VAL A 285 19.20 -12.03 -8.40
N HIS A 286 19.44 -10.86 -8.97
CA HIS A 286 20.79 -10.36 -9.18
C HIS A 286 20.91 -8.89 -8.81
N ILE A 287 22.10 -8.54 -8.31
CA ILE A 287 22.47 -7.19 -7.92
C ILE A 287 23.51 -6.70 -8.91
N ILE A 288 23.19 -5.59 -9.58
CA ILE A 288 24.09 -4.92 -10.52
C ILE A 288 24.79 -3.79 -9.78
N ARG A 289 26.12 -3.88 -9.71
CA ARG A 289 27.01 -2.90 -9.09
C ARG A 289 28.06 -2.47 -10.09
N GLY A 290 27.82 -1.36 -10.78
CA GLY A 290 28.64 -0.95 -11.93
C GLY A 290 28.65 -2.05 -12.99
N GLU A 291 29.81 -2.66 -13.24
CA GLU A 291 29.98 -3.78 -14.19
C GLU A 291 29.84 -5.17 -13.55
N GLN A 292 29.74 -5.25 -12.22
CA GLN A 292 29.63 -6.52 -11.49
C GLN A 292 28.17 -6.95 -11.38
N VAL A 293 27.92 -8.25 -11.62
CA VAL A 293 26.62 -8.89 -11.41
C VAL A 293 26.77 -9.93 -10.32
N LEU A 294 26.13 -9.71 -9.17
CA LEU A 294 26.14 -10.63 -8.04
C LEU A 294 24.80 -11.38 -8.02
N SER A 295 24.84 -12.71 -8.12
CA SER A 295 23.64 -13.55 -8.01
C SER A 295 23.32 -13.84 -6.55
N ALA A 296 22.03 -13.83 -6.20
CA ALA A 296 21.53 -14.17 -4.87
C ALA A 296 20.25 -15.00 -4.98
N ASP A 297 20.21 -16.13 -4.28
CA ASP A 297 19.01 -16.94 -4.10
C ASP A 297 18.22 -16.41 -2.89
N VAL A 298 17.34 -15.43 -3.16
CA VAL A 298 16.46 -14.82 -2.17
C VAL A 298 15.44 -15.82 -1.63
N TYR A 299 15.03 -16.82 -2.42
CA TYR A 299 14.16 -17.89 -1.94
C TYR A 299 14.82 -18.65 -0.78
N ARG A 300 16.09 -19.07 -0.93
CA ARG A 300 16.85 -19.72 0.15
C ARG A 300 17.07 -18.78 1.34
N LEU A 301 17.30 -17.50 1.08
CA LEU A 301 17.46 -16.49 2.13
C LEU A 301 16.20 -16.33 3.00
N LEU A 302 15.02 -16.29 2.39
CA LEU A 302 13.76 -16.06 3.11
C LEU A 302 13.21 -17.36 3.73
N VAL A 303 13.28 -18.48 3.02
CA VAL A 303 12.66 -19.75 3.43
C VAL A 303 13.58 -20.58 4.33
N TYR A 304 14.85 -20.72 3.96
CA TYR A 304 15.82 -21.53 4.70
C TYR A 304 16.75 -20.71 5.59
N ASN A 305 16.58 -19.38 5.60
CA ASN A 305 17.44 -18.44 6.33
C ASN A 305 18.92 -18.63 5.99
N ASP A 306 19.22 -18.97 4.72
CA ASP A 306 20.59 -19.15 4.23
C ASP A 306 21.29 -17.79 4.14
N THR A 307 21.95 -17.39 5.23
CA THR A 307 22.60 -16.08 5.35
C THR A 307 23.76 -15.86 4.37
N SER A 308 24.27 -16.92 3.72
CA SER A 308 25.26 -16.79 2.65
C SER A 308 24.73 -15.98 1.45
N GLN A 309 23.41 -15.98 1.26
CA GLN A 309 22.71 -15.22 0.22
C GLN A 309 22.39 -13.78 0.65
N ASN A 310 22.63 -13.41 1.92
CA ASN A 310 22.30 -12.08 2.44
C ASN A 310 23.41 -11.06 2.17
N LEU A 311 23.55 -10.68 0.90
CA LEU A 311 24.62 -9.80 0.44
C LEU A 311 24.51 -8.38 1.04
N PRO A 312 25.64 -7.75 1.41
CA PRO A 312 25.66 -6.34 1.80
C PRO A 312 25.40 -5.44 0.59
N LEU A 313 24.61 -4.40 0.79
CA LEU A 313 24.22 -3.46 -0.26
C LEU A 313 25.01 -2.16 -0.19
N GLU A 314 25.34 -1.63 -1.36
CA GLU A 314 26.04 -0.37 -1.55
C GLU A 314 25.11 0.66 -2.19
N HIS A 315 25.47 1.94 -2.03
CA HIS A 315 24.71 3.02 -2.65
C HIS A 315 24.77 2.89 -4.18
N GLY A 316 23.60 2.96 -4.81
CA GLY A 316 23.46 2.87 -6.26
C GLY A 316 23.34 1.43 -6.79
N ASP A 317 23.37 0.41 -5.93
CA ASP A 317 23.10 -0.96 -6.36
C ASP A 317 21.71 -1.06 -7.01
N VAL A 318 21.62 -1.83 -8.10
CA VAL A 318 20.34 -2.14 -8.76
C VAL A 318 20.00 -3.60 -8.50
N ILE A 319 18.94 -3.84 -7.76
CA ILE A 319 18.42 -5.18 -7.46
C ILE A 319 17.39 -5.51 -8.53
N VAL A 320 17.64 -6.58 -9.27
CA VAL A 320 16.75 -7.06 -10.32
C VAL A 320 16.08 -8.33 -9.85
N ILE A 321 14.75 -8.29 -9.80
CA ILE A 321 13.87 -9.41 -9.45
C ILE A 321 13.22 -9.88 -10.75
N PRO A 322 13.70 -10.96 -11.39
CA PRO A 322 13.11 -11.42 -12.63
C PRO A 322 11.67 -11.93 -12.43
N SER A 323 10.91 -11.99 -13.52
CA SER A 323 9.60 -12.62 -13.55
C SER A 323 9.75 -14.09 -13.95
N LEU A 324 9.05 -14.97 -13.25
CA LEU A 324 8.77 -16.32 -13.72
C LEU A 324 7.77 -16.19 -14.88
N PRO A 325 7.96 -16.97 -15.96
CA PRO A 325 6.89 -17.17 -16.91
C PRO A 325 5.65 -17.61 -16.13
N HIS A 326 4.51 -16.98 -16.36
CA HIS A 326 3.23 -17.35 -15.74
C HIS A 326 2.15 -17.53 -16.79
N GLU A 327 2.58 -17.77 -18.02
CA GLU A 327 1.74 -18.02 -19.19
C GLU A 327 2.14 -19.34 -19.83
N VAL A 328 1.20 -19.92 -20.55
CA VAL A 328 1.37 -21.10 -21.39
C VAL A 328 1.07 -20.67 -22.81
N GLY A 329 2.01 -20.88 -23.73
CA GLY A 329 1.80 -20.61 -25.15
C GLY A 329 1.01 -21.72 -25.79
N VAL A 330 0.06 -21.40 -26.67
CA VAL A 330 -0.57 -22.37 -27.57
C VAL A 330 -0.38 -21.89 -29.00
N GLU A 331 0.31 -22.69 -29.81
CA GLU A 331 0.71 -22.35 -31.16
C GLU A 331 0.35 -23.44 -32.16
N GLY A 332 0.22 -23.05 -33.44
CA GLY A 332 -0.04 -23.96 -34.55
C GLY A 332 -1.53 -24.06 -34.91
N GLU A 333 -1.99 -25.28 -35.21
CA GLU A 333 -3.34 -25.56 -35.73
C GLU A 333 -4.42 -25.57 -34.63
N VAL A 334 -4.57 -24.43 -33.97
CA VAL A 334 -5.67 -24.08 -33.07
C VAL A 334 -6.44 -22.88 -33.62
N LYS A 335 -7.68 -22.69 -33.20
CA LYS A 335 -8.52 -21.59 -33.75
C LYS A 335 -8.04 -20.20 -33.35
N ALA A 336 -7.49 -20.06 -32.14
CA ALA A 336 -6.98 -18.81 -31.60
C ALA A 336 -5.63 -19.05 -30.89
N PRO A 337 -4.51 -19.12 -31.63
CA PRO A 337 -3.19 -19.25 -31.03
C PRO A 337 -2.84 -18.00 -30.20
N GLY A 338 -2.10 -18.17 -29.13
CA GLY A 338 -1.75 -17.08 -28.21
C GLY A 338 -1.16 -17.55 -26.89
N MET A 339 -0.91 -16.59 -26.01
CA MET A 339 -0.47 -16.84 -24.63
C MET A 339 -1.69 -16.86 -23.70
N PHE A 340 -1.72 -17.82 -22.78
CA PHE A 340 -2.80 -18.01 -21.83
C PHE A 340 -2.27 -18.00 -20.40
N PRO A 341 -2.98 -17.43 -19.42
CA PRO A 341 -2.54 -17.45 -18.02
C PRO A 341 -2.37 -18.88 -17.49
N TYR A 342 -1.26 -19.14 -16.81
CA TYR A 342 -1.00 -20.43 -16.21
C TYR A 342 -1.96 -20.70 -15.04
N ILE A 343 -2.65 -21.83 -15.11
CA ILE A 343 -3.49 -22.38 -14.06
C ILE A 343 -2.85 -23.66 -13.54
N ALA A 344 -2.57 -23.69 -12.23
CA ALA A 344 -1.97 -24.83 -11.58
C ALA A 344 -2.82 -26.09 -11.76
N GLY A 345 -2.22 -27.14 -12.33
CA GLY A 345 -2.89 -28.42 -12.59
C GLY A 345 -3.72 -28.47 -13.89
N ALA A 346 -3.79 -27.38 -14.66
CA ALA A 346 -4.41 -27.41 -15.98
C ALA A 346 -3.56 -28.25 -16.97
N THR A 347 -4.25 -29.03 -17.81
CA THR A 347 -3.63 -29.90 -18.82
C THR A 347 -3.50 -29.17 -20.16
N ALA A 348 -2.74 -29.74 -21.11
CA ALA A 348 -2.65 -29.16 -22.44
C ALA A 348 -4.03 -29.05 -23.13
N ASP A 349 -4.93 -29.99 -22.87
CA ASP A 349 -6.29 -30.00 -23.45
C ASP A 349 -7.10 -28.79 -22.99
N TYR A 350 -6.95 -28.39 -21.73
CA TYR A 350 -7.59 -27.19 -21.21
C TYR A 350 -7.15 -25.95 -22.02
N TYR A 351 -5.85 -25.80 -22.25
CA TYR A 351 -5.33 -24.65 -23.00
C TYR A 351 -5.66 -24.71 -24.48
N ILE A 352 -5.66 -25.89 -25.10
CA ILE A 352 -6.13 -26.07 -26.49
C ILE A 352 -7.61 -25.70 -26.60
N ALA A 353 -8.44 -26.05 -25.62
CA ALA A 353 -9.85 -25.66 -25.57
C ALA A 353 -10.00 -24.15 -25.34
N ALA A 354 -9.20 -23.54 -24.45
CA ALA A 354 -9.15 -22.10 -24.24
C ALA A 354 -8.75 -21.34 -25.51
N ALA A 355 -7.89 -21.93 -26.35
CA ALA A 355 -7.54 -21.46 -27.69
C ALA A 355 -8.64 -21.69 -28.76
N GLY A 356 -9.88 -21.98 -28.35
CA GLY A 356 -11.02 -22.22 -29.24
C GLY A 356 -11.08 -23.62 -29.85
N GLY A 357 -10.21 -24.53 -29.41
CA GLY A 357 -10.07 -25.88 -29.91
C GLY A 357 -9.18 -26.00 -31.14
N LEU A 358 -8.97 -27.24 -31.58
CA LEU A 358 -8.16 -27.59 -32.75
C LEU A 358 -8.84 -27.15 -34.06
N THR A 359 -8.05 -26.85 -35.09
CA THR A 359 -8.56 -26.69 -36.47
C THR A 359 -8.76 -28.07 -37.13
N GLU A 360 -9.47 -28.11 -38.25
CA GLU A 360 -9.68 -29.36 -39.03
C GLU A 360 -8.38 -29.94 -39.62
N ARG A 361 -7.31 -29.16 -39.63
CA ARG A 361 -5.98 -29.55 -40.13
C ARG A 361 -4.98 -29.84 -39.01
N ALA A 362 -5.42 -29.88 -37.75
CA ALA A 362 -4.57 -30.22 -36.62
C ALA A 362 -4.18 -31.71 -36.62
N HIS A 363 -2.89 -31.99 -36.38
CA HIS A 363 -2.40 -33.36 -36.24
C HIS A 363 -2.31 -33.77 -34.76
N THR A 364 -3.43 -34.23 -34.21
CA THR A 364 -3.61 -34.52 -32.78
C THR A 364 -2.60 -35.52 -32.20
N LYS A 365 -2.10 -36.46 -33.01
CA LYS A 365 -1.12 -37.48 -32.58
C LYS A 365 0.32 -36.97 -32.46
N SER A 366 0.60 -35.74 -32.88
CA SER A 366 1.96 -35.16 -32.83
C SER A 366 2.02 -33.84 -32.09
N ILE A 367 1.02 -33.56 -31.25
CA ILE A 367 1.08 -32.44 -30.31
C ILE A 367 2.31 -32.63 -29.42
N LYS A 368 3.05 -31.55 -29.19
CA LYS A 368 4.25 -31.54 -28.33
C LYS A 368 4.20 -30.33 -27.43
N VAL A 369 4.76 -30.46 -26.24
CA VAL A 369 5.00 -29.34 -25.34
C VAL A 369 6.48 -29.00 -25.42
N LYS A 370 6.80 -27.74 -25.74
CA LYS A 370 8.16 -27.23 -25.70
C LYS A 370 8.39 -26.60 -24.33
N ARG A 371 9.37 -27.11 -23.59
CA ARG A 371 9.81 -26.61 -22.28
C ARG A 371 11.26 -26.17 -22.37
N GLY A 372 11.49 -24.85 -22.34
CA GLY A 372 12.81 -24.30 -22.64
C GLY A 372 13.31 -24.72 -24.03
N THR A 373 14.34 -25.57 -24.08
CA THR A 373 14.90 -26.14 -25.32
C THR A 373 14.39 -27.53 -25.67
N GLU A 374 13.68 -28.20 -24.76
CA GLU A 374 13.25 -29.59 -24.93
C GLU A 374 11.84 -29.69 -25.52
N PHE A 375 11.60 -30.73 -26.31
CA PHE A 375 10.28 -31.08 -26.83
C PHE A 375 9.79 -32.37 -26.17
N ILE A 376 8.75 -32.24 -25.37
CA ILE A 376 8.10 -33.33 -24.66
C ILE A 376 6.88 -33.77 -25.46
N PRO A 377 6.76 -35.05 -25.83
CA PRO A 377 5.54 -35.56 -26.46
C PRO A 377 4.33 -35.32 -25.56
N TYR A 378 3.23 -34.86 -26.15
CA TYR A 378 2.00 -34.67 -25.38
C TYR A 378 1.49 -36.00 -24.80
N ASN A 379 1.12 -35.97 -23.52
CA ASN A 379 0.43 -37.02 -22.80
C ASN A 379 -0.63 -36.38 -21.88
N THR A 380 -1.75 -37.05 -21.63
CA THR A 380 -2.85 -36.56 -20.80
C THR A 380 -2.42 -36.31 -19.35
N ASP A 381 -1.45 -37.07 -18.83
CA ASP A 381 -0.90 -36.89 -17.48
C ASP A 381 0.25 -35.86 -17.42
N LEU A 382 0.65 -35.30 -18.57
CA LEU A 382 1.73 -34.32 -18.61
C LEU A 382 1.30 -33.05 -17.88
N ARG A 383 2.00 -32.75 -16.79
CA ARG A 383 1.82 -31.50 -16.06
C ARG A 383 2.45 -30.36 -16.85
N ILE A 384 1.60 -29.42 -17.25
CA ILE A 384 2.05 -28.17 -17.84
C ILE A 384 2.73 -27.34 -16.77
N GLU A 385 3.87 -26.77 -17.11
CA GLU A 385 4.61 -25.82 -16.28
C GLU A 385 4.49 -24.41 -16.87
N PRO A 386 4.64 -23.39 -16.03
CA PRO A 386 4.68 -22.02 -16.53
C PRO A 386 5.80 -21.81 -17.56
N GLY A 387 5.48 -21.18 -18.69
CA GLY A 387 6.41 -20.97 -19.81
C GLY A 387 6.43 -22.08 -20.85
N ASP A 388 5.70 -23.17 -20.64
CA ASP A 388 5.52 -24.22 -21.64
C ASP A 388 4.80 -23.68 -22.89
N ILE A 389 5.21 -24.15 -24.07
CA ILE A 389 4.53 -23.86 -25.34
C ILE A 389 3.95 -25.15 -25.90
N ILE A 390 2.63 -25.23 -25.95
CA ILE A 390 1.88 -26.32 -26.58
C ILE A 390 1.86 -26.07 -28.08
N TYR A 391 2.59 -26.91 -28.80
CA TYR A 391 2.71 -26.84 -30.25
C TYR A 391 1.81 -27.89 -30.92
N VAL A 392 0.85 -27.41 -31.71
CA VAL A 392 -0.09 -28.24 -32.46
C VAL A 392 0.30 -28.23 -33.95
N PRO A 393 0.95 -29.30 -34.47
CA PRO A 393 1.36 -29.32 -35.86
C PRO A 393 0.20 -29.49 -36.83
N ARG A 394 0.42 -29.07 -38.08
CA ARG A 394 -0.50 -29.27 -39.21
C ARG A 394 -0.34 -30.65 -39.85
N VAL A 395 -1.47 -31.24 -40.24
CA VAL A 395 -1.49 -32.41 -41.12
C VAL A 395 -1.03 -31.97 -42.50
N GLY A 396 0.13 -32.47 -42.92
CA GLY A 396 0.72 -32.13 -44.22
C GLY A 396 -0.11 -32.63 -45.41
N PHE A 397 -0.68 -33.84 -45.33
CA PHE A 397 -1.45 -34.45 -46.42
C PHE A 397 -2.60 -35.31 -45.86
N LYS A 398 -3.86 -35.01 -46.22
CA LYS A 398 -5.01 -35.86 -45.87
C LYS A 398 -5.27 -36.79 -47.06
N TRP A 399 -4.60 -37.94 -47.04
CA TRP A 399 -4.37 -38.86 -48.16
C TRP A 399 -5.60 -39.34 -48.98
N TRP A 400 -6.83 -39.03 -48.59
CA TRP A 400 -8.05 -39.41 -49.35
C TRP A 400 -8.91 -38.20 -49.78
N GLU A 401 -9.03 -37.17 -48.96
CA GLU A 401 -9.85 -35.98 -49.24
C GLU A 401 -9.23 -35.11 -50.35
N ASP A 402 -7.91 -34.92 -50.31
CA ASP A 402 -7.17 -34.13 -51.29
C ASP A 402 -7.23 -34.76 -52.72
N TYR A 403 -7.42 -36.08 -52.84
CA TYR A 403 -7.57 -36.77 -54.13
C TYR A 403 -8.90 -36.52 -54.83
N LEU A 404 -9.99 -36.34 -54.08
CA LEU A 404 -11.31 -36.07 -54.67
C LEU A 404 -11.40 -34.64 -55.18
N GLU A 405 -10.72 -33.71 -54.53
CA GLU A 405 -10.66 -32.31 -54.94
C GLU A 405 -9.73 -32.10 -56.16
N VAL A 406 -8.53 -32.70 -56.13
CA VAL A 406 -7.62 -32.71 -57.28
C VAL A 406 -8.20 -33.54 -58.43
N GLY A 407 -8.79 -34.69 -58.13
CA GLY A 407 -9.47 -35.54 -59.10
C GLY A 407 -10.68 -34.84 -59.72
N GLY A 408 -11.51 -34.18 -58.92
CA GLY A 408 -12.68 -33.42 -59.38
C GLY A 408 -12.30 -32.22 -60.23
N THR A 409 -11.26 -31.47 -59.87
CA THR A 409 -10.76 -30.35 -60.69
C THR A 409 -10.20 -30.85 -62.02
N LEU A 410 -9.40 -31.93 -62.03
CA LEU A 410 -8.94 -32.56 -63.27
C LEU A 410 -10.10 -33.07 -64.13
N LEU A 411 -11.09 -33.72 -63.54
CA LEU A 411 -12.26 -34.27 -64.25
C LEU A 411 -13.14 -33.14 -64.81
N SER A 412 -13.28 -32.03 -64.09
CA SER A 412 -13.94 -30.82 -64.57
C SER A 412 -13.20 -30.18 -65.75
N ALA A 413 -11.87 -30.10 -65.70
CA ALA A 413 -11.06 -29.59 -66.80
C ALA A 413 -11.14 -30.50 -68.04
N ILE A 414 -11.14 -31.81 -67.83
CA ILE A 414 -11.33 -32.82 -68.89
C ILE A 414 -12.73 -32.70 -69.51
N LEU A 415 -13.78 -32.54 -68.69
CA LEU A 415 -15.15 -32.33 -69.17
C LEU A 415 -15.30 -31.01 -69.93
N SER A 416 -14.74 -29.92 -69.42
CA SER A 416 -14.73 -28.62 -70.11
C SER A 416 -14.00 -28.71 -71.45
N TRP A 417 -12.85 -29.38 -71.50
CA TRP A 417 -12.14 -29.63 -72.75
C TRP A 417 -12.97 -30.49 -73.72
N TRP A 418 -13.57 -31.57 -73.23
CA TRP A 418 -14.42 -32.46 -74.04
C TRP A 418 -15.64 -31.74 -74.62
N LEU A 419 -16.33 -30.91 -73.82
CA LEU A 419 -17.45 -30.08 -74.27
C LEU A 419 -17.04 -29.02 -75.31
N LEU A 420 -15.83 -28.46 -75.18
CA LEU A 420 -15.28 -27.52 -76.17
C LEU A 420 -14.96 -28.20 -77.50
N VAL A 421 -14.49 -29.45 -77.48
CA VAL A 421 -14.18 -30.23 -78.68
C VAL A 421 -15.45 -30.68 -79.41
N GLN A 422 -16.53 -31.03 -78.70
CA GLN A 422 -17.82 -31.39 -79.34
C GLN A 422 -18.59 -30.24 -79.98
N ARG A 423 -18.25 -28.98 -79.67
CA ARG A 423 -18.90 -27.78 -80.25
C ARG A 423 -18.23 -27.29 -81.55
N ARG A 424 -17.17 -27.95 -82.01
CA ARG A 424 -16.58 -27.77 -83.35
C ARG A 424 -17.03 -28.90 -84.25
#